data_AF-A0A0S8DVY8-F1
#
_entry.id   AF-A0A0S8DVY8-F1
#
_cell.length_a   1.000
_cell.length_b   1.000
_cell.length_c   1.000
_cell.angle_alpha   90.00
_cell.angle_beta   90.00
_cell.angle_gamma   90.00
#
_symmetry.space_group_name_H-M   'P 1'
#
loop_
_entity.id
_entity.type
_entity.pdbx_description
1 polymer ?
#
loop_
_entity_poly.entity_id
_entity_poly.type
_entity_poly.pdbx_seq_one_letter_code
_entity_poly.pdbx_strand_id
1 'polypeptide(L)'
;NLLPPRTIEAEDQVLCRNVTSLNLSYFDGEGWVEEWDSTADANSLPLAVQIDIKIANRTISGTSVPQERRLVQSFAMPCGVWAKQEEENPDSAQGGS
;
A
#
# COMPACT_ATOMS: atom_id res chain seq x y z
N ASN A 1 2.57 -32.47 0.39
CA ASN A 1 3.53 -31.96 -0.61
C ASN A 1 3.49 -30.44 -0.52
N LEU A 2 4.43 -29.83 0.20
CA LEU A 2 4.48 -28.37 0.35
C LEU A 2 5.51 -27.86 -0.64
N LEU A 3 5.03 -27.17 -1.68
CA LEU A 3 5.92 -26.46 -2.60
C LEU A 3 6.64 -25.37 -1.77
N PRO A 4 7.98 -25.26 -1.87
CA PRO A 4 8.70 -24.20 -1.18
C PRO A 4 8.17 -22.83 -1.62
N PRO A 5 8.10 -21.84 -0.70
CA PRO A 5 7.72 -20.47 -1.05
C PRO A 5 8.59 -20.00 -2.20
N ARG A 6 7.96 -19.51 -3.28
CA ARG A 6 8.69 -18.85 -4.36
C ARG A 6 9.11 -17.49 -3.85
N THR A 7 10.39 -17.32 -3.52
CA THR A 7 10.95 -16.00 -3.24
C THR A 7 11.03 -15.24 -4.56
N ILE A 8 10.08 -14.35 -4.80
CA ILE A 8 10.14 -13.40 -5.91
C ILE A 8 11.07 -12.28 -5.46
N GLU A 9 12.19 -12.09 -6.15
CA GLU A 9 13.02 -10.90 -5.94
C GLU A 9 12.29 -9.70 -6.54
N ALA A 10 12.06 -8.66 -5.73
CA ALA A 10 11.44 -7.43 -6.20
C ALA A 10 12.42 -6.68 -7.12
N GLU A 11 11.92 -6.18 -8.25
CA GLU A 11 12.70 -5.33 -9.15
C GLU A 11 12.64 -3.87 -8.70
N ASP A 12 13.79 -3.22 -8.56
CA ASP A 12 13.87 -1.81 -8.18
C ASP A 12 13.50 -0.88 -9.36
N GLN A 13 12.61 0.10 -9.10
CA GLN A 13 12.23 1.12 -10.07
C GLN A 13 12.22 2.53 -9.47
N VAL A 14 12.79 3.50 -10.19
CA VAL A 14 12.73 4.93 -9.80
C VAL A 14 11.47 5.58 -10.36
N LEU A 15 10.49 5.84 -9.50
CA LEU A 15 9.21 6.47 -9.87
C LEU A 15 9.27 8.01 -9.92
N CYS A 16 9.98 8.63 -8.98
CA CYS A 16 10.06 10.07 -8.86
C CYS A 16 11.45 10.50 -8.38
N ARG A 17 11.99 11.57 -8.95
CA ARG A 17 13.30 12.15 -8.56
C ARG A 17 13.10 13.47 -7.85
N ASN A 18 14.12 13.88 -7.08
CA ASN A 18 14.14 15.13 -6.33
C ASN A 18 13.03 15.24 -5.28
N VAL A 19 12.62 14.12 -4.70
CA VAL A 19 11.72 14.08 -3.55
C VAL A 19 12.46 14.66 -2.34
N THR A 20 11.88 15.66 -1.69
CA THR A 20 12.41 16.28 -0.47
C THR A 20 11.71 15.75 0.78
N SER A 21 10.48 15.26 0.64
CA SER A 21 9.70 14.64 1.72
C SER A 21 8.66 13.69 1.13
N LEU A 22 8.43 12.57 1.82
CA LEU A 22 7.37 11.61 1.53
C LEU A 22 6.80 11.14 2.86
N ASN A 23 5.51 11.35 3.09
CA ASN A 23 4.80 10.87 4.27
C ASN A 23 3.59 10.05 3.82
N LEU A 24 3.36 8.94 4.51
CA LEU A 24 2.17 8.12 4.34
C LEU A 24 1.35 8.22 5.62
N SER A 25 0.03 8.26 5.47
CA SER A 25 -0.91 8.13 6.57
C SER A 25 -2.03 7.19 6.17
N TYR A 26 -2.62 6.52 7.16
CA TYR A 26 -3.57 5.42 6.96
C TYR A 26 -4.88 5.75 7.66
N PHE A 27 -6.01 5.60 6.98
CA PHE A 27 -7.32 5.86 7.56
C PHE A 27 -7.90 4.56 8.13
N ASP A 28 -8.13 4.54 9.45
CA ASP A 28 -8.58 3.38 10.20
C ASP A 28 -10.12 3.26 10.30
N GLY A 29 -10.84 4.29 9.83
CA GLY A 29 -12.30 4.40 9.95
C GLY A 29 -12.75 5.49 10.92
N GLU A 30 -11.88 5.87 11.87
CA GLU A 30 -12.10 6.96 12.83
C GLU A 30 -11.20 8.17 12.53
N GLY A 31 -9.95 7.92 12.14
CA GLY A 31 -8.92 8.94 11.94
C GLY A 31 -7.75 8.48 11.07
N TRP A 32 -6.83 9.42 10.85
CA TRP A 32 -5.57 9.15 10.15
C TRP A 32 -4.47 8.83 11.17
N VAL A 33 -3.79 7.70 10.97
CA VAL A 33 -2.63 7.26 11.75
C VAL A 33 -1.36 7.23 10.89
N GLU A 34 -0.20 7.38 11.52
CA GLU A 34 1.10 7.42 10.81
C GLU A 34 1.70 6.02 10.59
N GLU A 35 1.27 5.05 11.38
CA GLU A 35 1.73 3.66 11.33
C GLU A 35 0.54 2.72 11.16
N TRP A 36 0.73 1.65 10.39
CA TRP A 36 -0.25 0.59 10.22
C TRP A 36 0.39 -0.75 10.49
N ASP A 37 -0.13 -1.47 11.48
CA ASP A 37 0.22 -2.87 11.75
C ASP A 37 -0.95 -3.76 11.34
N SER A 38 -0.82 -4.42 10.19
CA SER A 38 -1.87 -5.33 9.70
C SER A 38 -2.05 -6.55 10.61
N THR A 39 -1.05 -6.95 11.40
CA THR A 39 -1.15 -8.12 12.28
C THR A 39 -1.94 -7.84 13.55
N ALA A 40 -2.00 -6.56 13.97
CA ALA A 40 -2.72 -6.13 15.16
C ALA A 40 -4.24 -6.10 14.95
N ASP A 41 -4.70 -5.86 13.72
CA ASP A 41 -6.13 -5.79 13.37
C ASP A 41 -6.51 -6.85 12.33
N ALA A 42 -6.46 -8.11 12.71
CA ALA A 42 -7.01 -9.23 11.93
C ALA A 42 -6.52 -9.34 10.47
N ASN A 43 -5.28 -8.94 10.16
CA ASN A 43 -4.74 -8.86 8.80
C ASN A 43 -5.53 -7.90 7.89
N SER A 44 -6.06 -6.81 8.46
CA SER A 44 -6.81 -5.79 7.74
C SER A 44 -5.90 -4.81 6.99
N LEU A 45 -6.47 -4.25 5.93
CA LEU A 45 -5.92 -3.08 5.24
C LEU A 45 -6.58 -1.82 5.79
N PRO A 46 -5.89 -0.68 5.77
CA PRO A 46 -6.53 0.59 6.07
C PRO A 46 -7.59 0.90 5.00
N LEU A 47 -8.64 1.64 5.37
CA LEU A 47 -9.72 1.99 4.43
C LEU A 47 -9.25 2.96 3.34
N ALA A 48 -8.25 3.79 3.66
CA ALA A 48 -7.59 4.66 2.70
C ALA A 48 -6.13 4.90 3.07
N VAL A 49 -5.32 5.25 2.07
CA VAL A 49 -3.95 5.71 2.24
C VAL A 49 -3.85 7.14 1.71
N GLN A 50 -3.24 8.03 2.49
CA GLN A 50 -2.87 9.37 2.05
C GLN A 50 -1.38 9.42 1.81
N ILE A 51 -1.01 9.99 0.67
CA ILE A 51 0.37 10.26 0.29
C ILE A 51 0.56 11.78 0.27
N ASP A 52 1.46 12.28 1.10
CA ASP A 52 1.94 13.67 1.07
C ASP A 52 3.39 13.69 0.59
N ILE A 53 3.60 14.16 -0.64
CA ILE A 53 4.90 14.21 -1.29
C ILE A 53 5.31 15.64 -1.59
N LYS A 54 6.56 15.97 -1.29
CA LYS A 54 7.20 17.23 -1.65
C LYS A 54 8.35 16.96 -2.61
N ILE A 55 8.37 17.73 -3.70
CA ILE A 55 9.33 17.57 -4.80
C ILE A 55 9.98 18.91 -5.08
N ALA A 56 11.31 18.94 -5.14
CA ALA A 56 12.05 20.10 -5.58
C ALA A 56 11.92 20.26 -7.11
N ASN A 57 11.31 21.37 -7.54
CA ASN A 57 11.23 21.75 -8.93
C ASN A 57 12.41 22.67 -9.27
N ARG A 58 13.26 22.25 -10.21
CA ARG A 58 14.28 23.13 -10.80
C ARG A 58 13.64 23.89 -11.96
N THR A 59 13.37 25.18 -11.75
CA THR A 59 13.02 26.09 -12.84
C THR A 59 14.21 26.25 -13.78
N ILE A 60 13.97 26.18 -15.09
CA ILE A 60 14.99 26.20 -16.15
C ILE A 60 15.77 27.54 -16.20
N SER A 61 15.24 28.62 -15.62
CA SER A 61 15.94 29.90 -15.51
C SER A 61 16.93 29.88 -14.34
N GLY A 62 18.22 29.89 -14.67
CA GLY A 62 19.38 29.72 -13.77
C GLY A 62 19.60 30.78 -12.67
N THR A 63 18.59 31.58 -12.33
CA THR A 63 18.65 32.60 -11.27
C THR A 63 17.56 32.44 -10.21
N SER A 64 16.76 31.36 -10.26
CA SER A 64 15.65 31.14 -9.31
C SER A 64 16.00 30.15 -8.20
N VAL A 65 15.58 30.47 -6.98
CA VAL A 65 15.60 29.55 -5.83
C VAL A 65 14.73 28.33 -6.18
N PRO A 66 15.17 27.08 -5.90
CA PRO A 66 14.37 25.89 -6.15
C PRO A 66 12.98 26.03 -5.52
N GLN A 67 11.94 25.87 -6.31
CA GLN A 67 10.57 25.94 -5.81
C GLN A 67 10.12 24.53 -5.41
N GLU A 68 9.61 24.37 -4.20
CA GLU A 68 9.03 23.09 -3.77
C GLU A 68 7.57 22.99 -4.24
N ARG A 69 7.19 21.81 -4.75
CA ARG A 69 5.80 21.46 -5.03
C ARG A 69 5.36 20.37 -4.07
N ARG A 70 4.21 20.58 -3.42
CA ARG A 70 3.56 19.61 -2.54
C ARG A 70 2.32 19.03 -3.21
N LEU A 71 2.20 17.71 -3.22
CA LEU A 71 1.01 16.99 -3.65
C LEU A 71 0.52 16.13 -2.48
N VAL A 72 -0.76 16.27 -2.15
CA VAL A 72 -1.44 15.41 -1.19
C VAL A 72 -2.57 14.69 -1.90
N GLN A 73 -2.55 13.36 -1.89
CA GLN A 73 -3.57 12.55 -2.53
C GLN A 73 -3.96 11.37 -1.65
N SER A 74 -5.27 11.13 -1.53
CA SER A 74 -5.83 9.99 -0.81
C SER A 74 -6.40 8.98 -1.78
N PHE A 75 -6.17 7.71 -1.51
CA PHE A 75 -6.67 6.58 -2.28
C PHE A 75 -7.46 5.67 -1.35
N ALA A 76 -8.71 5.40 -1.69
CA ALA A 76 -9.48 4.36 -1.00
C ALA A 76 -8.90 3.00 -1.36
N MET A 77 -8.70 2.15 -0.35
CA MET A 77 -8.26 0.79 -0.57
C MET A 77 -9.49 -0.03 -0.95
N PRO A 78 -9.46 -0.79 -2.06
CA PRO A 78 -10.57 -1.65 -2.42
C PRO A 78 -10.71 -2.77 -1.39
N CYS A 79 -11.73 -2.69 -0.53
CA CYS A 79 -12.07 -3.74 0.41
C CYS A 79 -12.44 -5.01 -0.38
N GLY A 80 -11.66 -6.08 -0.27
CA GLY A 80 -12.11 -7.42 -0.67
C GLY A 80 -11.52 -8.07 -1.92
N VAL A 81 -10.34 -7.65 -2.42
CA VAL A 81 -9.73 -8.38 -3.56
C VAL A 81 -8.97 -9.66 -3.12
N TRP A 82 -8.59 -9.79 -1.84
CA TRP A 82 -7.77 -10.93 -1.37
C TRP A 82 -8.40 -11.78 -0.26
N ALA A 83 -9.58 -11.43 0.26
CA ALA A 83 -10.27 -12.21 1.29
C ALA A 83 -11.06 -13.43 0.75
N LYS A 84 -10.79 -13.88 -0.49
CA LYS A 84 -11.57 -14.97 -1.13
C LYS A 84 -10.73 -16.14 -1.62
N GLN A 85 -9.77 -16.60 -0.83
CA GLN A 85 -9.12 -17.90 -1.02
C GLN A 85 -8.89 -18.62 0.31
N GLU A 86 -9.91 -18.74 1.17
CA GLU A 86 -9.88 -19.70 2.28
C GLU A 86 -11.28 -19.91 2.90
N GLU A 87 -12.32 -20.15 2.09
CA GLU A 87 -13.59 -20.69 2.60
C GLU A 87 -14.10 -21.83 1.71
N GLU A 88 -14.03 -23.03 2.30
CA GLU A 88 -14.81 -24.25 2.07
C GLU A 88 -14.70 -25.01 0.73
N ASN A 89 -13.98 -26.13 0.76
CA ASN A 89 -14.27 -27.30 -0.07
C ASN A 89 -14.96 -28.36 0.81
N PRO A 90 -16.30 -28.45 0.86
CA PRO A 90 -16.99 -29.53 1.55
C PRO A 90 -17.34 -30.62 0.53
N ASP A 91 -16.36 -31.37 0.06
CA ASP A 91 -16.64 -32.59 -0.69
C ASP A 91 -15.71 -33.70 -0.26
N SER A 92 -16.12 -34.46 0.76
CA SER A 92 -15.69 -35.85 1.05
C SER A 92 -16.39 -36.38 2.31
N ALA A 93 -17.66 -36.76 2.22
CA ALA A 93 -18.24 -37.80 3.08
C ALA A 93 -19.61 -38.30 2.54
N GLN A 94 -19.60 -39.03 1.42
CA GLN A 94 -20.70 -39.95 1.11
C GLN A 94 -20.16 -41.26 0.52
N GLY A 95 -20.34 -42.35 1.27
CA GLY A 95 -20.11 -43.71 0.76
C GLY A 95 -19.87 -44.72 1.87
N GLY A 96 -20.90 -45.52 2.22
CA GLY A 96 -20.70 -46.74 3.00
C GLY A 96 -21.92 -47.28 3.74
N SER A 97 -22.88 -47.85 3.01
CA SER A 97 -23.65 -49.05 3.42
C SER A 97 -24.25 -49.70 2.19
#